data_AF-A0A7X9JN90-F1
#
_entry.id   AF-A0A7X9JN90-F1
#
_cell.length_a   1.000
_cell.length_b   1.000
_cell.length_c   1.000
_cell.angle_alpha   90.00
_cell.angle_beta   90.00
_cell.angle_gamma   90.00
#
_symmetry.space_group_name_H-M   'P 1'
#
loop_
_entity.id
_entity.type
_entity.pdbx_description
1 polymer ?
#
loop_
_entity_poly.entity_id
_entity_poly.type
_entity_poly.pdbx_seq_one_letter_code
_entity_poly.pdbx_strand_id
1 'polypeptide(L)' 'GMSRYITTKNKKNTPERMELKKYNPYLKKVTVHKEIK' A
#
# COMPACT_ATOMS: atom_id res chain seq x y z
N GLY A 1 7.97 -11.20 9.09
CA GLY A 1 8.10 -9.75 8.79
C GLY A 1 6.92 -9.31 7.95
N MET A 2 6.49 -8.05 8.08
CA MET A 2 5.37 -7.51 7.30
C MET A 2 5.90 -6.63 6.16
N SER A 3 5.40 -6.80 4.94
CA SER A 3 5.75 -5.94 3.81
C SER A 3 4.99 -4.61 3.95
N ARG A 4 5.72 -3.56 4.35
CA ARG A 4 5.22 -2.20 4.45
C ARG A 4 5.99 -1.31 3.49
N TYR A 5 5.26 -0.51 2.71
CA TYR A 5 5.80 0.49 1.80
C TYR A 5 5.44 1.88 2.31
N ILE A 6 6.39 2.80 2.27
CA ILE A 6 6.17 4.20 2.61
C ILE A 6 5.94 4.94 1.28
N THR A 7 4.73 5.42 1.07
CA THR A 7 4.34 6.22 -0.10
C THR A 7 3.69 7.51 0.37
N THR A 8 3.96 8.61 -0.33
CA THR A 8 3.28 9.88 -0.08
C THR A 8 1.98 9.94 -0.88
N LYS A 9 0.91 10.44 -0.26
CA LYS A 9 -0.39 10.67 -0.91
C LYS A 9 -0.77 12.13 -0.76
N ASN A 10 -1.37 12.70 -1.80
CA ASN A 10 -1.97 14.01 -1.73
C ASN A 10 -3.38 13.92 -1.10
N LYS A 11 -3.46 14.24 0.20
CA LYS A 11 -4.72 14.18 0.97
C LYS A 11 -5.80 15.13 0.43
N LYS A 12 -5.44 16.19 -0.29
CA LYS A 12 -6.39 17.17 -0.86
C LYS A 12 -7.17 16.60 -2.04
N ASN A 13 -6.51 15.83 -2.90
CA ASN A 13 -7.11 15.31 -4.13
C ASN A 13 -7.69 13.90 -3.96
N THR A 14 -7.14 13.10 -3.04
CA THR A 14 -7.61 11.72 -2.77
C THR A 14 -7.83 11.53 -1.27
N PRO A 15 -9.03 11.85 -0.75
CA PRO A 15 -9.33 11.65 0.67
C PRO A 15 -9.52 10.17 1.03
N GLU A 16 -9.90 9.33 0.08
CA GLU A 16 -10.17 7.91 0.29
C GLU A 16 -8.92 7.09 0.59
N ARG A 17 -9.09 5.95 1.27
CA ARG A 17 -8.00 5.01 1.55
C ARG A 17 -7.49 4.43 0.25
N MET A 18 -6.19 4.54 0.01
CA MET A 18 -5.60 4.01 -1.21
C MET A 18 -5.31 2.51 -1.06
N GLU A 19 -5.70 1.74 -2.06
CA GLU A 19 -5.34 0.33 -2.20
C GLU A 19 -4.44 0.17 -3.44
N LEU A 20 -3.21 -0.30 -3.23
CA LEU A 20 -2.24 -0.48 -4.31
C LEU A 20 -1.82 -1.94 -4.41
N LYS A 21 -1.83 -2.48 -5.62
CA LYS A 21 -1.21 -3.77 -5.92
C LYS A 21 0.32 -3.60 -5.87
N LYS A 22 0.97 -4.22 -4.89
CA LYS A 22 2.44 -4.23 -4.75
C LYS A 22 2.92 -5.67 -4.57
N TYR A 23 4.16 -5.89 -4.96
CA TYR A 23 4.80 -7.18 -4.78
C TYR A 23 5.06 -7.42 -3.30
N ASN A 24 4.64 -8.56 -2.77
CA ASN A 24 4.94 -8.97 -1.41
C ASN A 24 6.13 -9.93 -1.41
N PRO A 25 7.31 -9.53 -0.90
CA PRO A 25 8.51 -10.37 -0.92
C PRO A 25 8.38 -11.64 -0.06
N TYR A 26 7.49 -11.65 0.94
CA TYR A 26 7.28 -12.81 1.80
C TYR A 26 6.45 -13.89 1.12
N LEU A 27 5.44 -13.49 0.35
CA LEU A 27 4.57 -14.41 -0.38
C LEU A 27 5.01 -14.63 -1.82
N LYS A 28 6.05 -13.91 -2.27
CA LYS A 28 6.58 -13.89 -3.64
C LYS A 28 5.50 -13.68 -4.72
N LYS A 29 4.46 -12.91 -4.39
CA LYS A 29 3.33 -12.62 -5.28
C LYS A 29 2.83 -11.21 -5.09
N VAL A 30 2.13 -10.69 -6.09
CA VAL A 30 1.49 -9.38 -6.01
C VAL A 30 0.25 -9.48 -5.11
N THR A 31 0.19 -8.63 -4.09
CA THR A 31 -0.95 -8.53 -3.18
C THR A 31 -1.47 -7.10 -3.12
N VAL A 32 -2.69 -6.92 -2.62
CA VAL A 32 -3.25 -5.59 -2.37
C VAL A 32 -2.76 -5.08 -1.03
N HIS A 33 -2.08 -3.94 -1.03
CA HIS A 33 -1.63 -3.24 0.17
C HIS A 33 -2.58 -2.07 0.43
N LYS A 34 -3.14 -2.04 1.65
CA LYS A 34 -4.01 -0.96 2.11
C LYS A 34 -3.21 0.06 2.91
N GLU A 35 -3.60 1.33 2.82
CA GLU A 35 -3.05 2.40 3.66
C GLU A 35 -3.25 2.05 5.15
N ILE A 36 -2.15 1.96 5.90
CA ILE A 36 -2.12 1.81 7.35
C ILE A 36 -2.00 3.23 7.94
N LYS A 37 -2.79 3.52 8.97
CA LYS A 37 -2.87 4.85 9.61
C LYS A 37 -1.56 5.26 10.28
#